data_AF-A0A7V0IYH2-F1
#
_entry.id   AF-A0A7V0IYH2-F1
#
_cell.length_a   1.000
_cell.length_b   1.000
_cell.length_c   1.000
_cell.angle_alpha   90.00
_cell.angle_beta   90.00
_cell.angle_gamma   90.00
#
_symmetry.space_group_name_H-M   'P 1'
#
loop_
_entity.id
_entity.type
_entity.pdbx_description
1 polymer ?
#
loop_
_entity_poly.entity_id
_entity_poly.type
_entity_poly.pdbx_seq_one_letter_code
_entity_poly.pdbx_strand_id
1 'polypeptide(L)'
;MDVKYQGRVATTEDTEFIKKLITGNPLDSRRSISKKLCEAWNWVQPNGALRDMVCGGFLHRLESAGHIKLPPRKFIPNNPLANRKKPAKADIDQTPIISTLSKIQPLEIRQVRNTHY
;
A
#
# COMPACT_ATOMS: atom_id res chain seq x y z
N MET A 1 12.57 -22.20 3.82
CA MET A 1 11.40 -21.30 3.67
C MET A 1 11.83 -20.19 2.71
N ASP A 2 11.09 -19.96 1.64
CA ASP A 2 11.47 -18.99 0.58
C ASP A 2 10.53 -17.77 0.56
N VAL A 3 10.31 -17.16 1.72
CA VAL A 3 9.54 -15.91 1.82
C VAL A 3 10.49 -14.74 2.07
N LYS A 4 10.66 -13.92 1.03
CA LYS A 4 11.34 -12.62 1.12
C LYS A 4 10.32 -11.48 1.01
N TYR A 5 10.45 -10.49 1.88
CA TYR A 5 9.61 -9.29 1.86
C TYR A 5 10.41 -8.07 2.30
N GLN A 6 10.44 -7.02 1.46
CA GLN A 6 11.10 -5.75 1.78
C GLN A 6 12.53 -5.91 2.32
N GLY A 7 13.30 -6.84 1.72
CA GLY A 7 14.68 -7.12 2.12
C GLY A 7 14.86 -8.13 3.26
N ARG A 8 13.81 -8.47 4.03
CA ARG A 8 13.87 -9.52 5.07
C ARG A 8 13.54 -10.89 4.48
N VAL A 9 14.27 -11.92 4.91
CA VAL A 9 13.98 -13.32 4.60
C VAL A 9 13.39 -13.95 5.87
N ALA A 10 12.25 -14.62 5.74
CA ALA A 10 11.60 -15.29 6.86
C ALA A 10 12.33 -16.58 7.21
N THR A 11 12.60 -16.77 8.50
CA THR A 11 13.15 -18.03 9.03
C THR A 11 12.05 -18.89 9.64
N THR A 12 12.35 -20.16 9.91
CA THR A 12 11.43 -21.03 10.65
C THR A 12 11.12 -20.46 12.03
N GLU A 13 12.14 -19.95 12.74
CA GLU A 13 12.02 -19.29 14.04
C GLU A 13 11.08 -18.07 14.00
N ASP A 14 11.20 -17.22 12.96
CA ASP A 14 10.29 -16.09 12.76
C ASP A 14 8.84 -16.57 12.69
N THR A 15 8.57 -17.65 11.93
CA THR A 15 7.19 -18.16 11.79
C THR A 15 6.66 -18.82 13.06
N GLU A 16 7.51 -19.51 13.82
CA GLU A 16 7.12 -20.09 15.11
C GLU A 16 6.82 -19.01 16.14
N PHE A 17 7.64 -17.96 16.19
CA PHE A 17 7.40 -16.78 17.01
C PHE A 17 6.05 -16.14 16.67
N ILE A 18 5.79 -15.90 15.37
CA ILE A 18 4.54 -15.31 14.91
C ILE A 18 3.33 -16.20 15.24
N LYS A 19 3.45 -17.53 15.08
CA LYS A 19 2.39 -18.47 15.47
C LYS A 19 2.08 -18.35 16.96
N LYS A 20 3.10 -18.36 17.82
CA LYS A 20 2.93 -18.17 19.28
C LYS A 20 2.29 -16.82 19.60
N LEU A 21 2.72 -15.76 18.92
CA LEU A 21 2.17 -14.42 19.08
C LEU A 21 0.67 -14.39 18.71
N ILE A 22 0.27 -15.03 17.62
CA ILE A 22 -1.14 -15.10 17.21
C ILE A 22 -1.96 -15.95 18.20
N THR A 23 -1.48 -17.14 18.56
CA THR A 23 -2.19 -18.04 19.48
C THR A 23 -2.35 -17.45 20.88
N GLY A 24 -1.36 -16.69 21.36
CA GLY A 24 -1.45 -15.97 22.65
C GLY A 24 -2.37 -14.75 22.64
N ASN A 25 -2.85 -14.32 21.47
CA ASN A 25 -3.67 -13.11 21.30
C ASN A 25 -4.88 -13.37 20.38
N PRO A 26 -5.79 -14.30 20.72
CA PRO A 26 -6.87 -14.73 19.83
C PRO A 26 -7.91 -13.63 19.55
N LEU A 27 -8.06 -12.67 20.46
CA LEU A 27 -8.99 -11.54 20.33
C LEU A 27 -8.36 -10.33 19.62
N ASP A 28 -7.10 -10.40 19.22
CA ASP A 28 -6.46 -9.28 18.55
C ASP A 28 -6.90 -9.15 17.10
N SER A 29 -6.95 -7.91 16.62
CA SER A 29 -7.08 -7.65 15.19
C SER A 29 -5.74 -7.91 14.48
N ARG A 30 -5.76 -8.15 13.17
CA ARG A 30 -4.54 -8.26 12.35
C ARG A 30 -3.60 -7.05 12.53
N ARG A 31 -4.16 -5.84 12.70
CA ARG A 31 -3.39 -4.61 12.96
C ARG A 31 -2.71 -4.64 14.33
N SER A 32 -3.40 -5.13 15.36
CA SER A 32 -2.84 -5.29 16.70
C SER A 32 -1.67 -6.28 16.70
N ILE A 33 -1.85 -7.44 16.05
CA ILE A 33 -0.77 -8.42 15.87
C ILE A 33 0.45 -7.80 15.17
N SER A 34 0.24 -7.01 14.11
CA SER A 34 1.32 -6.32 13.41
C SER A 34 2.12 -5.37 14.33
N LYS A 35 1.42 -4.59 15.17
CA LYS A 35 2.07 -3.69 16.13
C LYS A 35 2.85 -4.45 17.19
N LYS A 36 2.25 -5.47 17.81
CA LYS A 36 2.93 -6.33 18.79
C LYS A 36 4.17 -7.01 18.19
N LEU A 37 4.11 -7.42 16.93
CA LEU A 37 5.26 -7.97 16.22
C LEU A 37 6.35 -6.90 16.03
N CYS A 38 5.99 -5.69 15.60
CA CYS A 38 6.94 -4.59 15.51
C CYS A 38 7.60 -4.30 16.86
N GLU A 39 6.84 -4.26 17.95
CA GLU A 39 7.37 -4.02 19.30
C GLU A 39 8.32 -5.13 19.72
N ALA A 40 7.91 -6.39 19.60
CA ALA A 40 8.71 -7.54 20.00
C ALA A 40 10.02 -7.68 19.20
N TRP A 41 10.02 -7.29 17.92
CA TRP A 41 11.21 -7.33 17.08
C TRP A 41 11.97 -6.00 17.02
N ASN A 42 11.53 -5.00 17.79
CA ASN A 42 12.02 -3.63 17.69
C ASN A 42 12.07 -3.14 16.23
N TRP A 43 11.05 -3.49 15.44
CA TRP A 43 10.96 -3.17 14.02
C TRP A 43 10.38 -1.75 13.82
N VAL A 44 11.24 -0.77 14.10
CA VAL A 44 10.94 0.66 14.08
C VAL A 44 11.63 1.38 12.92
N GLN A 45 11.12 2.56 12.58
CA GLN A 45 11.75 3.54 11.72
C GLN A 45 12.87 4.28 12.47
N PRO A 46 13.77 5.01 11.78
CA PRO A 46 14.79 5.83 12.44
C PRO A 46 14.24 6.87 13.43
N ASN A 47 12.99 7.31 13.22
CA ASN A 47 12.28 8.22 14.10
C ASN A 47 11.55 7.53 15.28
N GLY A 48 11.75 6.23 15.47
CA GLY A 48 11.12 5.44 16.55
C GLY A 48 9.68 4.97 16.27
N ALA A 49 9.04 5.41 15.18
CA ALA A 49 7.70 4.94 14.84
C ALA A 49 7.72 3.46 14.39
N LEU A 50 6.74 2.66 14.83
CA LEU A 50 6.61 1.27 14.40
C LEU A 50 6.44 1.17 12.87
N ARG A 51 7.03 0.14 12.26
CA ARG A 51 6.82 -0.19 10.84
C ARG A 51 5.61 -1.11 10.65
N ASP A 52 4.48 -0.82 11.30
CA ASP A 52 3.28 -1.69 11.34
C ASP A 52 2.68 -1.96 9.95
N MET A 53 2.81 -1.02 9.01
CA MET A 53 2.44 -1.25 7.60
C MET A 53 3.33 -2.28 6.90
N VAL A 54 4.64 -2.26 7.15
CA VAL A 54 5.60 -3.23 6.58
C VAL A 54 5.45 -4.59 7.25
N CYS A 55 5.35 -4.63 8.58
CA CYS A 55 5.05 -5.85 9.33
C CYS A 55 3.74 -6.49 8.86
N GLY A 56 2.69 -5.69 8.66
CA GLY A 56 1.41 -6.18 8.16
C GLY A 56 1.54 -6.84 6.80
N GLY A 57 2.28 -6.23 5.88
CA GLY A 57 2.59 -6.82 4.58
C GLY A 57 3.41 -8.11 4.66
N PHE A 58 4.40 -8.16 5.57
CA PHE A 58 5.19 -9.37 5.82
C PHE A 58 4.32 -10.52 6.33
N LEU A 59 3.46 -10.25 7.32
CA LEU A 59 2.49 -11.21 7.85
C LEU A 59 1.54 -11.73 6.76
N HIS A 60 1.03 -10.84 5.91
CA HIS A 60 0.19 -11.24 4.78
C HIS A 60 0.94 -12.11 3.77
N ARG A 61 2.22 -11.82 3.50
CA ARG A 61 3.04 -12.64 2.61
C ARG A 61 3.26 -14.05 3.17
N LEU A 62 3.50 -14.16 4.48
CA LEU A 62 3.63 -15.45 5.18
C LEU A 62 2.32 -16.24 5.17
N GLU A 63 1.18 -15.58 5.41
CA GLU A 63 -0.16 -16.20 5.32
C GLU A 63 -0.42 -16.71 3.90
N SER A 64 -0.14 -15.89 2.88
CA SER A 64 -0.29 -16.26 1.47
C SER A 64 0.63 -17.42 1.04
N ALA A 65 1.76 -17.60 1.71
CA ALA A 65 2.68 -18.72 1.50
C ALA A 65 2.31 -19.96 2.33
N GLY A 66 1.26 -19.90 3.16
CA GLY A 66 0.78 -21.01 3.98
C GLY A 66 1.59 -21.27 5.25
N HIS A 67 2.54 -20.40 5.62
CA HIS A 67 3.39 -20.64 6.79
C HIS A 67 2.72 -20.27 8.12
N ILE A 68 1.78 -19.33 8.10
CA ILE A 68 1.01 -18.89 9.27
C ILE A 68 -0.47 -18.72 8.89
N LYS A 69 -1.35 -18.63 9.88
CA LYS A 69 -2.76 -18.29 9.68
C LYS A 69 -3.09 -17.06 10.52
N LEU A 70 -3.44 -15.94 9.89
CA LEU A 70 -3.80 -14.73 10.63
C LEU A 70 -5.23 -14.84 11.17
N PRO A 71 -5.56 -14.12 12.26
CA PRO A 71 -6.94 -14.05 12.76
C PRO A 71 -7.89 -13.53 11.66
N PRO A 72 -9.19 -13.86 11.74
CA PRO A 72 -10.18 -13.41 10.77
C PRO A 72 -10.20 -11.88 10.69
N ARG A 73 -10.52 -11.34 9.50
CA ARG A 73 -10.68 -9.90 9.32
C ARG A 73 -11.90 -9.43 10.13
N LYS A 74 -11.68 -8.49 11.06
CA LYS A 74 -12.74 -7.94 11.91
C LYS A 74 -13.51 -6.77 11.28
N PHE A 75 -12.85 -6.04 10.39
CA PHE A 75 -13.41 -4.84 9.76
C PHE A 75 -12.82 -4.67 8.37
N ILE A 76 -13.68 -4.33 7.41
CA ILE A 76 -13.29 -3.94 6.06
C ILE A 76 -13.71 -2.48 5.93
N PRO A 77 -12.76 -1.52 5.95
CA PRO A 77 -13.10 -0.13 5.75
C PRO A 77 -13.70 0.06 4.36
N ASN A 78 -14.68 0.96 4.25
CA ASN A 78 -15.15 1.40 2.95
C ASN A 78 -13.96 1.93 2.15
N ASN A 79 -13.76 1.41 0.94
CA ASN A 79 -12.74 1.92 0.03
C ASN A 79 -13.40 2.98 -0.87
N PRO A 80 -13.24 4.30 -0.59
CA PRO A 80 -13.85 5.34 -1.39
C PRO A 80 -13.33 5.37 -2.84
N LEU A 81 -12.19 4.71 -3.10
CA LEU A 81 -11.61 4.60 -4.43
C LEU A 81 -12.19 3.44 -5.25
N ALA A 82 -12.81 2.43 -4.60
CA ALA A 82 -13.36 1.26 -5.30
C ALA A 82 -14.51 1.65 -6.25
N ASN A 83 -15.34 2.61 -5.83
CA ASN A 83 -16.50 3.10 -6.58
C ASN A 83 -16.32 4.56 -7.00
N ARG A 84 -15.07 5.02 -7.16
CA ARG A 84 -14.80 6.42 -7.50
C ARG A 84 -15.33 6.75 -8.89
N LYS A 85 -16.27 7.69 -8.96
CA LYS A 85 -16.74 8.26 -10.22
C LYS A 85 -15.55 8.92 -10.95
N LYS A 86 -15.35 8.56 -12.21
CA LYS A 86 -14.37 9.25 -13.06
C LYS A 86 -14.79 10.71 -13.22
N PRO A 87 -13.85 11.68 -13.21
CA PRO A 87 -14.19 13.04 -13.54
C PRO A 87 -14.81 13.09 -14.94
N ALA A 88 -15.79 13.99 -15.15
CA ALA A 88 -16.32 14.24 -16.48
C ALA A 88 -15.17 14.68 -17.39
N LYS A 89 -15.22 14.26 -18.66
CA LYS A 89 -14.31 14.79 -19.67
C LYS A 89 -14.56 16.29 -19.82
N ALA A 90 -13.50 17.08 -19.89
CA ALA A 90 -13.62 18.47 -20.26
C ALA A 90 -13.97 18.54 -21.76
N ASP A 91 -14.98 19.31 -22.10
CA ASP A 91 -15.27 19.63 -23.50
C ASP A 91 -14.29 20.72 -23.93
N ILE A 92 -13.38 20.37 -24.85
CA ILE A 92 -12.29 21.23 -25.31
C ILE A 92 -12.41 21.30 -26.81
N ASP A 93 -12.42 22.51 -27.37
CA ASP A 93 -12.37 22.70 -28.81
C ASP A 93 -11.14 22.01 -29.41
N GLN A 94 -11.40 21.01 -30.26
CA GLN A 94 -10.38 20.24 -30.97
C GLN A 94 -10.16 20.77 -32.39
N THR A 95 -10.73 21.93 -32.75
CA THR A 95 -10.57 22.53 -34.07
C THR A 95 -9.08 22.80 -34.34
N PRO A 96 -8.51 22.23 -35.42
CA PRO A 96 -7.11 22.45 -35.74
C PRO A 96 -6.82 23.93 -36.02
N ILE A 97 -5.81 24.48 -35.34
CA ILE A 97 -5.31 25.82 -35.63
C ILE A 97 -4.29 25.70 -36.78
N ILE A 98 -4.68 26.10 -37.99
CA ILE A 98 -3.83 26.08 -39.18
C ILE A 98 -3.38 27.52 -39.48
N SER A 99 -2.19 27.88 -39.04
CA SER A 99 -1.62 29.23 -39.19
C SER A 99 -0.10 29.19 -39.16
N THR A 100 0.53 30.30 -39.54
CA THR A 100 1.97 30.51 -39.31
C THR A 100 2.22 30.81 -37.84
N LEU A 101 3.30 30.25 -37.28
CA LEU A 101 3.63 30.36 -35.85
C LEU A 101 3.74 31.81 -35.38
N SER A 102 4.24 32.71 -36.23
CA SER A 102 4.37 34.14 -35.92
C SER A 102 3.02 34.83 -35.64
N LYS A 103 1.91 34.32 -36.21
CA LYS A 103 0.57 34.88 -36.02
C LYS A 103 -0.11 34.41 -34.72
N ILE A 104 0.47 33.43 -34.01
CA ILE A 104 -0.10 32.84 -32.79
C ILE A 104 0.79 33.07 -31.56
N GLN A 105 1.75 33.98 -31.66
CA GLN A 105 2.58 34.39 -30.53
C GLN A 105 1.88 35.43 -29.66
N PRO A 106 2.17 35.46 -28.35
CA PRO A 106 3.12 34.60 -27.62
C PRO A 106 2.52 33.24 -27.24
N LEU A 107 3.38 32.21 -27.13
CA LEU A 107 3.01 30.88 -26.65
C LEU A 107 3.64 30.61 -25.28
N GLU A 108 2.88 29.95 -24.42
CA GLU A 108 3.36 29.49 -23.10
C GLU A 108 3.18 27.98 -22.98
N ILE A 109 4.25 27.28 -22.61
CA ILE A 109 4.21 25.83 -22.35
C ILE A 109 4.10 25.61 -20.85
N ARG A 110 3.05 24.92 -20.41
CA ARG A 110 2.84 24.57 -19.00
C ARG A 110 2.80 23.06 -18.82
N GLN A 111 3.45 22.58 -17.77
CA GLN A 111 3.37 21.18 -17.38
C GLN A 111 2.00 20.89 -16.74
N VAL A 112 1.30 19.89 -17.28
CA VAL A 112 0.03 19.40 -16.73
C VAL A 112 0.18 17.96 -16.22
N ARG A 113 -0.67 17.57 -15.26
CA ARG A 113 -0.82 16.16 -14.90
C ARG A 113 -1.44 15.41 -16.08
N ASN A 114 -1.05 14.15 -16.28
CA ASN A 114 -1.55 13.32 -17.39
C ASN A 114 -3.10 13.35 -17.43
N THR A 115 -3.63 14.14 -18.37
CA THR A 115 -5.05 14.38 -18.57
C THR A 115 -5.36 13.92 -19.98
N HIS A 116 -6.00 12.77 -20.11
CA HIS A 116 -6.47 12.30 -21.41
C HIS A 116 -7.73 13.10 -21.78
N TYR A 117 -7.67 13.83 -22.91
CA TYR A 117 -8.83 14.47 -23.53
C TYR A 117 -9.63 13.44 -24.35
#